data_AF-A0A9K3D897-F1
#
_entry.id   AF-A0A9K3D897-F1
#
_cell.length_a   1.000
_cell.length_b   1.000
_cell.length_c   1.000
_cell.angle_alpha   90.00
_cell.angle_beta   90.00
_cell.angle_gamma   90.00
#
_symmetry.space_group_name_H-M   'P 1'
#
loop_
_entity.id
_entity.type
_entity.pdbx_description
1 polymer ?
#
loop_
_entity_poly.entity_id
_entity_poly.type
_entity_poly.pdbx_seq_one_letter_code
_entity_poly.pdbx_strand_id
1 'polypeptide(L)'
;MRSTYSSGNTRYITAEQIKEGQRNGTLYTGRVRMASVSAARGYLQPEGVEGNPMIYIESLPHLNRCMHGDTVAVELLPQAEWHNAARGSQRRDREKGRWSFYGRSLDEEKANEDEKLSALMEQATMIPTGRVVAILKADHPTEFTGVLKDT
;
A
#
# COMPACT_ATOMS: atom_id res chain seq x y z
N MET A 1 -27.33 -16.30 -4.79
CA MET A 1 -26.05 -15.67 -5.20
C MET A 1 -25.10 -15.72 -4.01
N ARG A 2 -24.07 -16.57 -4.05
CA ARG A 2 -23.04 -16.59 -2.99
C ARG A 2 -22.13 -15.40 -3.22
N SER A 3 -22.15 -14.43 -2.31
CA SER A 3 -21.16 -13.36 -2.28
C SER A 3 -19.79 -13.98 -2.09
N THR A 4 -18.92 -13.91 -3.11
CA THR A 4 -17.52 -14.29 -3.02
C THR A 4 -16.77 -13.20 -2.27
N TYR A 5 -17.04 -13.07 -0.98
CA TYR A 5 -16.07 -12.43 -0.14
C TYR A 5 -14.87 -13.37 -0.07
N SER A 6 -13.82 -13.06 -0.82
CA SER A 6 -12.48 -13.52 -0.47
C SER A 6 -12.02 -12.78 0.80
N SER A 7 -12.76 -12.91 1.91
CA SER A 7 -12.44 -12.32 3.22
C SER A 7 -11.22 -12.95 3.88
N GLY A 8 -10.54 -13.88 3.21
CA GLY A 8 -9.48 -14.69 3.78
C GLY A 8 -8.12 -14.09 3.51
N ASN A 9 -7.32 -13.97 4.57
CA ASN A 9 -5.89 -13.76 4.44
C ASN A 9 -5.27 -14.87 3.57
N THR A 10 -4.42 -14.49 2.63
CA THR A 10 -3.76 -15.44 1.73
C THR A 10 -2.88 -16.41 2.50
N ARG A 11 -2.84 -17.68 2.06
CA ARG A 11 -1.92 -18.69 2.63
C ARG A 11 -0.48 -18.27 2.35
N TYR A 12 0.40 -18.47 3.33
CA TYR A 12 1.82 -18.16 3.15
C TYR A 12 2.48 -19.11 2.15
N ILE A 13 3.38 -18.55 1.33
CA ILE A 13 4.21 -19.29 0.38
C ILE A 13 5.37 -19.99 1.09
N THR A 14 5.98 -20.98 0.45
CA THR A 14 7.08 -21.75 1.04
C THR A 14 8.39 -20.98 1.03
N ALA A 15 9.34 -21.38 1.88
CA ALA A 15 10.67 -20.77 1.93
C ALA A 15 11.44 -20.89 0.59
N GLU A 16 11.20 -21.96 -0.17
CA GLU A 16 11.81 -22.16 -1.50
C GLU A 16 11.27 -21.13 -2.51
N GLN A 17 9.95 -20.93 -2.54
CA GLN A 17 9.30 -19.93 -3.39
C GLN A 17 9.75 -18.51 -3.06
N ILE A 18 9.98 -18.22 -1.77
CA ILE A 18 10.51 -16.92 -1.33
C ILE A 18 11.92 -16.70 -1.88
N LYS A 19 12.81 -17.69 -1.72
CA LYS A 19 14.19 -17.61 -2.22
C LYS A 19 14.25 -17.44 -3.75
N GLU A 20 13.40 -18.17 -4.47
CA GLU A 20 13.27 -18.04 -5.92
C GLU A 20 12.76 -16.65 -6.33
N GLY A 21 11.70 -16.17 -5.67
CA GLY A 21 11.16 -14.84 -5.95
C GLY A 21 12.12 -13.70 -5.62
N GLN A 22 12.93 -13.83 -4.57
CA GLN A 22 14.00 -12.88 -4.27
C GLN A 22 15.09 -12.86 -5.36
N ARG A 23 15.50 -14.04 -5.85
CA ARG A 23 16.50 -14.13 -6.94
C ARG A 23 15.98 -13.52 -8.24
N ASN A 24 14.70 -13.71 -8.53
CA ASN A 24 14.05 -13.19 -9.73
C ASN A 24 13.65 -11.70 -9.59
N GLY A 25 13.82 -11.08 -8.41
CA GLY A 25 13.41 -9.71 -8.14
C GLY A 25 11.90 -9.49 -8.09
N THR A 26 11.11 -10.57 -7.95
CA THR A 26 9.65 -10.50 -7.86
C THR A 26 9.15 -10.32 -6.42
N LEU A 27 9.96 -10.75 -5.44
CA LEU A 27 9.67 -10.60 -4.02
C LEU A 27 10.71 -9.73 -3.32
N TYR A 28 10.22 -8.89 -2.42
CA TYR A 28 11.03 -8.00 -1.61
C TYR A 28 10.88 -8.37 -0.14
N THR A 29 11.94 -8.22 0.62
CA THR A 29 11.93 -8.48 2.07
C THR A 29 12.28 -7.24 2.84
N GLY A 30 11.68 -7.11 4.02
CA GLY A 30 12.01 -6.02 4.92
C GLY A 30 11.16 -6.03 6.17
N ARG A 31 11.53 -5.15 7.10
CA ARG A 31 10.82 -4.95 8.35
C ARG A 31 9.60 -4.05 8.16
N VAL A 32 8.42 -4.55 8.55
CA VAL A 32 7.15 -3.83 8.45
C VAL A 32 7.01 -2.80 9.55
N ARG A 33 6.57 -1.61 9.17
CA ARG A 33 6.16 -0.53 10.06
C ARG A 33 4.69 -0.21 9.81
N MET A 34 3.86 -0.49 10.79
CA MET A 34 2.45 -0.07 10.78
C MET A 34 2.32 1.45 10.96
N ALA A 35 1.35 2.06 10.29
CA ALA A 35 1.02 3.46 10.47
C ALA A 35 0.28 3.68 11.79
N SER A 36 0.67 4.72 12.55
CA SER A 36 0.01 5.05 13.83
C SER A 36 -1.45 5.47 13.67
N VAL A 37 -1.79 6.05 12.51
CA VAL A 37 -3.14 6.57 12.21
C VAL A 37 -4.09 5.44 11.78
N SER A 38 -3.57 4.28 11.35
CA SER A 38 -4.41 3.19 10.85
C SER A 38 -3.72 1.84 10.98
N ALA A 39 -4.32 0.94 11.75
CA ALA A 39 -3.88 -0.45 11.87
C ALA A 39 -4.03 -1.27 10.56
N ALA A 40 -4.75 -0.74 9.57
CA ALA A 40 -4.92 -1.36 8.26
C ALA A 40 -3.84 -0.96 7.25
N ARG A 41 -2.90 -0.10 7.64
CA ARG A 41 -1.86 0.42 6.76
C ARG A 41 -0.49 0.17 7.35
N GLY A 42 0.42 -0.29 6.50
CA GLY A 42 1.82 -0.45 6.82
C GLY A 42 2.69 -0.06 5.64
N TYR A 43 3.98 0.01 5.90
CA TYR A 43 4.99 0.24 4.88
C TYR A 43 6.28 -0.47 5.29
N LEU A 44 7.12 -0.76 4.31
CA LEU A 44 8.45 -1.32 4.55
C LEU A 44 9.45 -0.77 3.55
N GLN A 45 10.70 -0.72 3.98
CA GLN A 45 11.84 -0.44 3.12
C GLN A 45 12.43 -1.79 2.68
N PRO A 46 12.55 -2.08 1.38
CA PRO A 46 13.20 -3.29 0.90
C PRO A 46 14.67 -3.36 1.36
N GLU A 47 15.07 -4.50 1.90
CA GLU A 47 16.45 -4.79 2.29
C GLU A 47 17.29 -5.20 1.06
N GLY A 48 18.60 -4.88 1.08
CA GLY A 48 19.56 -5.37 0.10
C GLY A 48 19.67 -4.55 -1.20
N VAL A 49 18.88 -3.50 -1.38
CA VAL A 49 18.98 -2.60 -2.54
C VAL A 49 18.91 -1.15 -2.09
N GLU A 50 20.05 -0.46 -2.18
CA GLU A 50 20.16 0.95 -1.85
C GLU A 50 19.39 1.79 -2.90
N GLY A 51 18.53 2.70 -2.44
CA GLY A 51 17.71 3.55 -3.31
C GLY A 51 16.36 2.97 -3.74
N ASN A 52 15.97 1.77 -3.29
CA ASN A 52 14.64 1.25 -3.60
C ASN A 52 13.53 2.10 -2.95
N PRO A 53 12.42 2.36 -3.66
CA PRO A 53 11.29 3.07 -3.09
C PRO A 53 10.64 2.27 -1.96
N MET A 54 10.09 2.99 -0.98
CA MET A 54 9.34 2.39 0.12
C MET A 54 8.06 1.74 -0.41
N ILE A 55 7.79 0.50 0.00
CA ILE A 55 6.61 -0.27 -0.43
C ILE A 55 5.51 -0.10 0.60
N TYR A 56 4.33 0.30 0.13
CA TYR A 56 3.13 0.50 0.95
C TYR A 56 2.25 -0.74 0.98
N ILE A 57 1.52 -0.94 2.07
CA ILE A 57 0.53 -1.99 2.23
C ILE A 57 -0.75 -1.33 2.75
N GLU A 58 -1.80 -1.29 1.93
CA GLU A 58 -2.95 -0.40 2.15
C GLU A 58 -4.20 -1.08 2.72
N SER A 59 -4.22 -2.40 2.83
CA SER A 59 -5.42 -3.15 3.24
C SER A 59 -5.12 -4.23 4.29
N LEU A 60 -6.10 -4.49 5.15
CA LEU A 60 -6.02 -5.56 6.16
C LEU A 60 -5.70 -6.94 5.55
N PRO A 61 -6.36 -7.38 4.45
CA PRO A 61 -6.00 -8.64 3.80
C PRO A 61 -4.56 -8.66 3.27
N HIS A 62 -4.06 -7.53 2.77
CA HIS A 62 -2.70 -7.41 2.24
C HIS A 62 -1.65 -7.41 3.35
N LEU A 63 -1.98 -7.02 4.58
CA LEU A 63 -1.08 -7.18 5.73
C LEU A 63 -0.91 -8.65 6.11
N ASN A 64 -1.87 -9.53 5.78
CA ASN A 64 -1.77 -10.97 5.97
C ASN A 64 -1.24 -11.39 7.36
N ARG A 65 -1.93 -10.96 8.42
CA ARG A 65 -1.59 -11.20 9.84
C ARG A 65 -0.24 -10.62 10.31
N CYS A 66 0.48 -9.85 9.50
CA CYS A 66 1.72 -9.24 9.97
C CYS A 66 1.45 -8.19 11.05
N MET A 67 2.40 -8.03 11.95
CA MET A 67 2.38 -7.03 13.01
C MET A 67 3.52 -6.02 12.84
N HIS A 68 3.41 -4.91 13.56
CA HIS A 68 4.48 -3.90 13.58
C HIS A 68 5.79 -4.52 14.09
N GLY A 69 6.87 -4.39 13.31
CA GLY A 69 8.18 -4.90 13.66
C GLY A 69 8.54 -6.25 13.03
N ASP A 70 7.58 -6.97 12.44
CA ASP A 70 7.85 -8.24 11.76
C ASP A 70 8.71 -8.05 10.51
N THR A 71 9.59 -9.02 10.24
CA THR A 71 10.27 -9.13 8.95
C THR A 71 9.44 -10.01 8.02
N VAL A 72 9.07 -9.49 6.86
CA VAL A 72 8.14 -10.15 5.94
C VAL A 72 8.70 -10.21 4.53
N ALA A 73 8.11 -11.09 3.71
CA ALA A 73 8.24 -11.06 2.26
C ALA A 73 6.98 -10.46 1.63
N VAL A 74 7.15 -9.53 0.70
CA VAL A 74 6.09 -8.87 -0.05
C VAL A 74 6.22 -9.07 -1.55
N GLU A 75 5.06 -9.16 -2.18
CA GLU A 75 4.88 -9.15 -3.62
C GLU A 75 4.26 -7.81 -4.01
N LEU A 76 4.77 -7.18 -5.06
CA LEU A 76 4.17 -5.94 -5.59
C LEU A 76 2.84 -6.24 -6.27
N LEU A 77 1.87 -5.37 -6.03
CA LEU A 77 0.61 -5.37 -6.76
C LEU A 77 0.81 -4.80 -8.18
N PRO A 78 -0.13 -5.03 -9.11
CA PRO A 78 -0.13 -4.35 -10.39
C PRO A 78 -0.07 -2.82 -10.22
N GLN A 79 0.60 -2.12 -11.14
CA GLN A 79 0.76 -0.66 -11.08
C GLN A 79 -0.58 0.11 -10.98
N ALA A 80 -1.66 -0.45 -11.51
CA ALA A 80 -3.00 0.14 -11.42
C ALA A 80 -3.53 0.20 -9.97
N GLU A 81 -3.00 -0.63 -9.08
CA GLU A 81 -3.36 -0.71 -7.65
C GLU A 81 -2.31 -0.01 -6.76
N TRP A 82 -1.34 0.67 -7.36
CA TRP A 82 -0.35 1.43 -6.59
C TRP A 82 -0.99 2.66 -5.94
N HIS A 83 -0.48 3.00 -4.77
CA HIS A 83 -0.95 4.15 -4.01
C HIS A 83 -0.64 5.44 -4.77
N ASN A 84 -1.65 6.27 -4.97
CA ASN A 84 -1.46 7.59 -5.54
C ASN A 84 -1.44 8.64 -4.43
N ALA A 85 -0.26 9.22 -4.17
CA ALA A 85 -0.08 10.22 -3.12
C ALA A 85 -0.91 11.50 -3.35
N ALA A 86 -1.13 11.90 -4.61
CA ALA A 86 -1.95 13.05 -4.97
C ALA A 86 -3.45 12.83 -4.72
N ARG A 87 -3.93 11.57 -4.76
CA ARG A 87 -5.33 11.24 -4.40
C ARG A 87 -5.55 11.18 -2.89
N GLY A 88 -4.50 10.89 -2.12
CA GLY A 88 -4.54 10.86 -0.65
C GLY A 88 -4.78 12.24 -0.02
N SER A 89 -4.26 13.33 -0.62
CA SER A 89 -4.53 14.71 -0.18
C SER A 89 -5.96 15.15 -0.49
N GLN A 90 -6.48 14.83 -1.69
CA GLN A 90 -7.87 15.16 -2.07
C GLN A 90 -8.93 14.56 -1.14
N ARG A 91 -8.68 13.37 -0.56
CA ARG A 91 -9.61 12.78 0.42
C ARG A 91 -9.70 13.58 1.73
N ARG A 92 -8.62 14.24 2.16
CA ARG A 92 -8.62 15.10 3.36
C ARG A 92 -9.25 16.46 3.07
N ASP A 93 -9.06 16.99 1.87
CA ASP A 93 -9.62 18.29 1.50
C ASP A 93 -11.13 18.22 1.21
N ARG A 94 -11.66 17.06 0.81
CA ARG A 94 -13.11 16.88 0.61
C ARG A 94 -13.94 17.01 1.90
N GLU A 95 -13.33 16.83 3.07
CA GLU A 95 -13.97 17.07 4.38
C GLU A 95 -13.97 18.56 4.78
N LYS A 96 -13.20 19.42 4.09
CA LYS A 96 -13.14 20.86 4.34
C LYS A 96 -13.40 21.65 3.06
N GLY A 97 -14.68 21.89 2.78
CA GLY A 97 -15.08 23.00 1.93
C GLY A 97 -15.79 22.59 0.64
N ARG A 98 -17.11 22.49 0.75
CA ARG A 98 -18.01 22.75 -0.37
C ARG A 98 -17.92 24.25 -0.69
N TRP A 99 -17.27 24.62 -1.80
CA TRP A 99 -17.48 25.92 -2.43
C TRP A 99 -17.37 25.78 -3.96
N SER A 100 -18.51 25.89 -4.64
CA SER A 100 -18.58 26.05 -6.09
C SER A 100 -18.56 27.55 -6.42
N PHE A 101 -17.70 28.01 -7.34
CA PHE A 101 -18.08 29.13 -8.22
C PHE A 101 -17.23 29.22 -9.51
N TYR A 102 -17.95 29.09 -10.64
CA TYR A 102 -17.78 29.66 -11.99
C TYR A 102 -16.57 29.38 -12.89
N GLY A 103 -16.90 29.04 -14.14
CA GLY A 103 -16.27 29.66 -15.32
C GLY A 103 -15.74 28.73 -16.39
N ARG A 104 -16.63 28.04 -17.13
CA ARG A 104 -16.29 27.38 -18.40
C ARG A 104 -16.16 28.43 -19.51
N SER A 105 -15.06 28.42 -20.27
CA SER A 105 -15.03 28.66 -21.73
C SER A 105 -13.60 28.57 -22.32
N LEU A 106 -13.46 27.67 -23.31
CA LEU A 106 -12.57 27.69 -24.49
C LEU A 106 -11.08 27.32 -24.33
N ASP A 107 -10.75 26.07 -24.70
CA ASP A 107 -9.76 25.71 -25.75
C ASP A 107 -9.59 24.16 -25.79
N GLU A 108 -10.23 23.51 -26.76
CA GLU A 108 -10.29 22.03 -26.88
C GLU A 108 -9.00 21.37 -27.42
N GLU A 109 -7.99 22.14 -27.85
CA GLU A 109 -6.70 21.61 -28.32
C GLU A 109 -5.65 21.46 -27.21
N LYS A 110 -5.70 22.30 -26.15
CA LYS A 110 -4.81 22.16 -24.97
C LYS A 110 -5.21 21.02 -24.04
N ALA A 111 -6.49 20.61 -24.09
CA ALA A 111 -7.02 19.53 -23.25
C ALA A 111 -6.23 18.22 -23.41
N ASN A 112 -5.76 17.89 -24.61
CA ASN A 112 -5.08 16.61 -24.87
C ASN A 112 -3.61 16.60 -24.41
N GLU A 113 -2.93 17.75 -24.42
CA GLU A 113 -1.59 17.89 -23.84
C GLU A 113 -1.66 17.95 -22.31
N ASP A 114 -2.63 18.67 -21.76
CA ASP A 114 -2.90 18.72 -20.32
C ASP A 114 -3.33 17.34 -19.76
N GLU A 115 -4.11 16.56 -20.51
CA GLU A 115 -4.46 15.17 -20.15
C GLU A 115 -3.24 14.24 -20.16
N LYS A 116 -2.33 14.38 -21.13
CA LYS A 116 -1.09 13.59 -21.15
C LYS A 116 -0.13 14.00 -20.04
N LEU A 117 0.02 15.31 -19.78
CA LEU A 117 0.87 15.83 -18.72
C LEU A 117 0.34 15.40 -17.35
N SER A 118 -0.97 15.48 -17.14
CA SER A 118 -1.61 15.03 -15.91
C SER A 118 -1.50 13.52 -15.72
N ALA A 119 -1.65 12.70 -16.77
CA ALA A 119 -1.43 11.26 -16.70
C ALA A 119 0.03 10.90 -16.36
N LEU A 120 1.01 11.60 -16.93
CA LEU A 120 2.43 11.44 -16.57
C LEU A 120 2.70 11.86 -15.12
N MET A 121 2.10 12.96 -14.65
CA MET A 121 2.20 13.41 -13.25
C MET A 121 1.52 12.41 -12.29
N GLU A 122 0.38 11.82 -12.67
CA GLU A 122 -0.26 10.77 -11.90
C GLU A 122 0.64 9.54 -11.79
N GLN A 123 1.30 9.12 -12.89
CA GLN A 123 2.25 8.01 -12.86
C GLN A 123 3.49 8.31 -12.01
N ALA A 124 4.02 9.53 -12.08
CA ALA A 124 5.18 9.96 -11.29
C ALA A 124 4.89 10.04 -9.78
N THR A 125 3.61 10.14 -9.39
CA THR A 125 3.17 10.18 -7.98
C THR A 125 2.68 8.82 -7.46
N MET A 126 2.78 7.75 -8.28
CA MET A 126 2.47 6.40 -7.85
C MET A 126 3.57 5.85 -6.94
N ILE A 127 3.17 5.42 -5.76
CA ILE A 127 4.02 4.79 -4.75
C ILE A 127 3.78 3.27 -4.82
N PRO A 128 4.85 2.46 -4.93
CA PRO A 128 4.70 1.02 -5.05
C PRO A 128 3.93 0.45 -3.87
N THR A 129 2.92 -0.37 -4.19
CA THR A 129 2.07 -1.01 -3.20
C THR A 129 2.17 -2.52 -3.35
N GLY A 130 2.17 -3.22 -2.22
CA GLY A 130 2.35 -4.66 -2.17
C GLY A 130 1.42 -5.36 -1.20
N ARG A 131 1.52 -6.69 -1.22
CA ARG A 131 0.87 -7.60 -0.27
C ARG A 131 1.89 -8.51 0.39
N VAL A 132 1.65 -8.85 1.65
CA VAL A 132 2.47 -9.78 2.43
C VAL A 132 2.14 -11.21 2.03
N VAL A 133 3.16 -11.93 1.56
CA VAL A 133 3.07 -13.33 1.13
C VAL A 133 3.67 -14.31 2.14
N ALA A 134 4.52 -13.83 3.06
CA ALA A 134 5.04 -14.63 4.17
C ALA A 134 5.58 -13.75 5.32
N ILE A 135 5.54 -14.26 6.55
CA ILE A 135 6.28 -13.72 7.70
C ILE A 135 7.55 -14.54 7.85
N LEU A 136 8.71 -13.89 7.73
CA LEU A 136 10.02 -14.54 7.81
C LEU A 136 10.52 -14.63 9.25
N LYS A 137 10.28 -13.56 10.01
CA LYS A 137 10.65 -13.47 11.41
C LYS A 137 9.59 -12.65 12.16
N ALA A 138 9.01 -13.29 13.18
CA ALA A 138 8.10 -12.64 14.12
C ALA A 138 8.92 -11.86 15.15
N ASP A 139 9.06 -10.56 14.92
CA ASP A 139 9.91 -9.64 15.70
C ASP A 139 9.07 -8.58 16.44
N HIS A 140 7.75 -8.69 16.37
CA HIS A 140 6.83 -7.85 17.13
C HIS A 140 6.97 -8.08 18.65
N PRO A 141 6.70 -7.05 19.47
CA PRO A 141 6.57 -7.22 20.92
C PRO A 141 5.52 -8.27 21.24
N THR A 142 5.76 -9.11 22.24
CA THR A 142 4.80 -10.14 22.67
C THR A 142 4.05 -9.74 23.95
N GLU A 143 4.58 -8.75 24.68
CA GLU A 143 3.99 -8.20 25.90
C GLU A 143 3.30 -6.87 25.59
N PHE A 144 2.04 -6.75 26.01
CA PHE A 144 1.22 -5.57 25.78
C PHE A 144 0.41 -5.21 27.02
N THR A 145 0.32 -3.92 27.31
CA THR A 145 -0.60 -3.38 28.32
C THR A 145 -1.86 -2.86 27.63
N GLY A 146 -3.03 -3.24 28.13
CA GLY A 146 -4.32 -2.77 27.62
C GLY A 146 -5.32 -2.55 28.75
N VAL A 147 -6.38 -1.80 28.44
CA VAL A 147 -7.52 -1.61 29.36
C VAL A 147 -8.71 -2.37 28.78
N LEU A 148 -9.37 -3.17 29.61
CA LEU A 148 -10.62 -3.83 29.21
C LEU A 148 -11.70 -2.77 29.06
N LYS A 149 -12.32 -2.72 27.88
CA LYS A 149 -13.44 -1.83 27.63
C LYS A 149 -14.73 -2.56 27.96
N ASP A 150 -15.32 -2.23 29.11
CA ASP A 150 -16.69 -2.65 29.40
C ASP A 150 -17.62 -2.00 28.36
N THR A 151 -18.40 -2.85 27.69
CA THR A 151 -19.34 -2.46 26.63
C THR A 151 -20.76 -2.71 27.09
#